data_AF-A0A414K4J9-F1
#
_entry.id   AF-A0A414K4J9-F1
#
_cell.length_a   1.000
_cell.length_b   1.000
_cell.length_c   1.000
_cell.angle_alpha   90.00
_cell.angle_beta   90.00
_cell.angle_gamma   90.00
#
_symmetry.space_group_name_H-M   'P 1'
#
loop_
_entity.id
_entity.type
_entity.pdbx_description
1 polymer ?
#
loop_
_entity_poly.entity_id
_entity_poly.type
_entity_poly.pdbx_seq_one_letter_code
_entity_poly.pdbx_strand_id
1 'polypeptide(L)'
;MQAENVIKEKHAGDIEQLKFIFSDENRIIVTAPAGCGKTTAMVSKIARELSNGHILSNKKILAMTFSVNAAMKIKDSLKALLPELVENIQKYLAKVDVANYHNFAMRILFKHGYCLNGEFTHLSDFKIVDEDSPLLNTFITSADSDKLKKVNDAVKASNKEELIAALDDYWDILNRKLITNHVITYNGILISAIKLLRETQISSFLWDILNRKLITNHVITYNGILISAIKLLRETQISSFL
;
A
#
# COMPACT_ATOMS: atom_id res chain seq x y z
N MET A 1 -20.48 -24.04 -1.75
CA MET A 1 -20.91 -24.69 -0.50
C MET A 1 -19.73 -25.31 0.27
N GLN A 2 -18.83 -26.06 -0.37
CA GLN A 2 -17.63 -26.63 0.29
C GLN A 2 -16.63 -25.57 0.80
N ALA A 3 -16.31 -24.55 0.00
CA ALA A 3 -15.35 -23.50 0.38
C ALA A 3 -15.77 -22.67 1.61
N GLU A 4 -17.07 -22.40 1.78
CA GLU A 4 -17.55 -21.63 2.93
C GLU A 4 -17.48 -22.43 4.23
N ASN A 5 -17.70 -23.75 4.18
CA ASN A 5 -17.60 -24.62 5.34
C ASN A 5 -16.15 -24.73 5.82
N VAL A 6 -15.19 -24.92 4.90
CA VAL A 6 -13.74 -24.90 5.22
C VAL A 6 -13.36 -23.60 5.93
N ILE A 7 -13.84 -22.46 5.45
CA ILE A 7 -13.60 -21.16 6.09
C ILE A 7 -14.26 -21.08 7.47
N LYS A 8 -15.52 -21.50 7.64
CA LYS A 8 -16.21 -21.49 8.93
C LYS A 8 -15.49 -22.34 9.99
N GLU A 9 -15.05 -23.54 9.60
CA GLU A 9 -14.29 -24.45 10.46
C GLU A 9 -12.94 -23.83 10.87
N LYS A 10 -12.21 -23.23 9.93
CA LYS A 10 -10.93 -22.54 10.20
C LYS A 10 -11.04 -21.43 11.24
N HIS A 11 -12.22 -20.79 11.32
CA HIS A 11 -12.50 -19.69 12.23
C HIS A 11 -13.28 -20.11 13.47
N ALA A 12 -13.49 -21.42 13.68
CA ALA A 12 -14.20 -21.98 14.84
C ALA A 12 -15.54 -21.30 15.16
N GLY A 13 -16.24 -20.80 14.13
CA GLY A 13 -17.51 -20.10 14.30
C GLY A 13 -17.42 -18.67 14.85
N ASP A 14 -16.25 -18.02 14.88
CA ASP A 14 -16.12 -16.61 15.28
C ASP A 14 -16.98 -15.69 14.39
N ILE A 15 -18.09 -15.22 14.96
CA ILE A 15 -19.14 -14.49 14.24
C ILE A 15 -18.61 -13.18 13.65
N GLU A 16 -17.73 -12.46 14.35
CA GLU A 16 -17.22 -11.16 13.89
C GLU A 16 -16.24 -11.34 12.73
N GLN A 17 -15.36 -12.34 12.81
CA GLN A 17 -14.46 -12.67 11.69
C GLN A 17 -15.26 -13.14 10.48
N LEU A 18 -16.25 -14.02 10.67
CA LEU A 18 -17.08 -14.54 9.59
C LEU A 18 -17.94 -13.44 8.95
N LYS A 19 -18.47 -12.50 9.74
CA LYS A 19 -19.19 -11.32 9.23
C LYS A 19 -18.32 -10.50 8.28
N PHE A 20 -17.06 -10.26 8.64
CA PHE A 20 -16.11 -9.60 7.74
C PHE A 20 -15.80 -10.46 6.50
N ILE A 21 -15.52 -11.75 6.68
CA ILE A 21 -15.12 -12.65 5.58
C ILE A 21 -16.24 -12.77 4.53
N PHE A 22 -17.48 -12.95 4.98
CA PHE A 22 -18.63 -13.18 4.10
C PHE A 22 -19.35 -11.89 3.67
N SER A 23 -18.93 -10.72 4.15
CA SER A 23 -19.53 -9.45 3.73
C SER A 23 -19.26 -9.16 2.25
N ASP A 24 -20.28 -8.86 1.47
CA ASP A 24 -20.13 -8.45 0.06
C ASP A 24 -19.99 -6.92 -0.11
N GLU A 25 -19.82 -6.20 1.00
CA GLU A 25 -19.63 -4.75 1.00
C GLU A 25 -18.38 -4.34 0.21
N ASN A 26 -18.51 -3.29 -0.59
CA ASN A 26 -17.41 -2.74 -1.36
C ASN A 26 -16.38 -2.01 -0.48
N ARG A 27 -16.79 -1.53 0.70
CA ARG A 27 -15.98 -0.74 1.62
C ARG A 27 -16.21 -1.22 3.05
N ILE A 28 -15.17 -1.79 3.66
CA ILE A 28 -15.23 -2.32 5.03
C ILE A 28 -14.04 -1.79 5.83
N ILE A 29 -14.30 -1.36 7.05
CA ILE A 29 -13.30 -0.96 8.05
C ILE A 29 -13.41 -1.95 9.21
N VAL A 30 -12.30 -2.61 9.55
CA VAL A 30 -12.26 -3.63 10.61
C VAL A 30 -11.33 -3.18 11.73
N THR A 31 -11.90 -2.76 12.84
CA THR A 31 -11.17 -2.51 14.10
C THR A 31 -10.99 -3.83 14.84
N ALA A 32 -9.76 -4.16 15.24
CA ALA A 32 -9.56 -5.38 16.02
C ALA A 32 -8.30 -5.32 16.91
N PRO A 33 -8.37 -5.79 18.18
CA PRO A 33 -7.23 -5.79 19.11
C PRO A 33 -6.02 -6.62 18.63
N ALA A 34 -4.86 -6.49 19.28
CA ALA A 34 -3.75 -7.39 19.02
C ALA A 34 -4.14 -8.86 19.30
N GLY A 35 -3.59 -9.81 18.52
CA GLY A 35 -3.83 -11.25 18.74
C GLY A 35 -5.17 -11.83 18.25
N CYS A 36 -6.17 -11.02 17.89
CA CYS A 36 -7.51 -11.52 17.49
C CYS A 36 -7.63 -12.13 16.08
N GLY A 37 -6.52 -12.53 15.44
CA GLY A 37 -6.60 -13.21 14.14
C GLY A 37 -6.88 -12.35 12.90
N LYS A 38 -6.72 -11.01 12.96
CA LYS A 38 -6.90 -10.09 11.81
C LYS A 38 -6.33 -10.60 10.48
N THR A 39 -5.07 -11.01 10.49
CA THR A 39 -4.39 -11.49 9.29
C THR A 39 -5.03 -12.78 8.77
N THR A 40 -5.44 -13.69 9.67
CA THR A 40 -6.15 -14.91 9.30
C THR A 40 -7.50 -14.59 8.65
N ALA A 41 -8.28 -13.68 9.24
CA ALA A 41 -9.56 -13.25 8.69
C ALA A 41 -9.38 -12.59 7.31
N MET A 42 -8.36 -11.75 7.13
CA MET A 42 -8.04 -11.15 5.83
C MET A 42 -7.65 -12.19 4.78
N VAL A 43 -6.82 -13.18 5.14
CA VAL A 43 -6.45 -14.27 4.22
C VAL A 43 -7.68 -15.06 3.80
N SER A 44 -8.56 -15.40 4.74
CA SER A 44 -9.82 -16.11 4.44
C SER A 44 -10.77 -15.28 3.59
N LYS A 45 -10.84 -13.96 3.82
CA LYS A 45 -11.58 -13.03 2.95
C LYS A 45 -11.06 -13.08 1.52
N ILE A 46 -9.76 -12.92 1.32
CA ILE A 46 -9.11 -12.98 0.00
C ILE A 46 -9.40 -14.33 -0.67
N ALA A 47 -9.25 -15.43 0.08
CA ALA A 47 -9.47 -16.77 -0.42
C ALA A 47 -10.94 -17.00 -0.86
N ARG A 48 -11.91 -16.53 -0.08
CA ARG A 48 -13.35 -16.54 -0.45
C ARG A 48 -13.61 -15.76 -1.74
N GLU A 49 -13.08 -14.54 -1.85
CA GLU A 49 -13.31 -13.71 -3.04
C GLU A 49 -12.72 -14.34 -4.31
N LEU A 50 -11.62 -15.08 -4.17
CA LEU A 50 -11.05 -15.86 -5.27
C LEU A 50 -11.91 -17.09 -5.60
N SER A 51 -12.32 -17.88 -4.60
CA SER A 51 -13.06 -19.12 -4.81
C SER A 51 -14.45 -18.90 -5.38
N ASN A 52 -15.10 -17.78 -5.03
CA ASN A 52 -16.44 -17.45 -5.53
C ASN A 52 -16.44 -16.94 -6.99
N GLY A 53 -15.27 -16.77 -7.61
CA GLY A 53 -15.17 -16.29 -8.99
C GLY A 53 -15.56 -14.82 -9.18
N HIS A 54 -15.76 -14.06 -8.09
CA HIS A 54 -16.15 -12.64 -8.09
C HIS A 54 -15.09 -11.71 -8.69
N ILE A 55 -13.90 -12.24 -9.01
CA ILE A 55 -12.80 -11.48 -9.60
C ILE A 55 -12.70 -11.78 -11.08
N LEU A 56 -13.16 -10.81 -11.88
CA LEU A 56 -13.03 -10.80 -13.34
C LEU A 56 -11.59 -11.11 -13.77
N SER A 57 -11.43 -11.68 -14.97
CA SER A 57 -10.12 -12.11 -15.49
C SER A 57 -9.07 -11.00 -15.54
N ASN A 58 -9.51 -9.75 -15.75
CA ASN A 58 -8.66 -8.55 -15.80
C ASN A 58 -8.46 -7.87 -14.44
N LYS A 59 -9.10 -8.35 -13.36
CA LYS A 59 -8.99 -7.76 -12.02
C LYS A 59 -8.05 -8.57 -11.12
N LYS A 60 -7.44 -7.87 -10.17
CA LYS A 60 -6.58 -8.46 -9.13
C LYS A 60 -7.00 -7.97 -7.74
N ILE A 61 -6.67 -8.73 -6.70
CA ILE A 61 -6.65 -8.27 -5.32
C ILE A 61 -5.30 -7.63 -5.05
N LEU A 62 -5.30 -6.47 -4.39
CA LEU A 62 -4.10 -5.90 -3.79
C LEU A 62 -4.22 -5.94 -2.27
N ALA A 63 -3.30 -6.65 -1.63
CA ALA A 63 -3.17 -6.73 -0.18
C ALA A 63 -1.89 -6.03 0.27
N MET A 64 -2.04 -4.99 1.10
CA MET A 64 -0.92 -4.19 1.59
C MET A 64 -0.74 -4.30 3.10
N THR A 65 0.50 -4.18 3.56
CA THR A 65 0.88 -4.21 4.98
C THR A 65 2.15 -3.39 5.23
N PHE A 66 2.53 -3.21 6.49
CA PHE A 66 3.69 -2.41 6.86
C PHE A 66 5.02 -3.15 6.67
N SER A 67 5.09 -4.42 7.07
CA SER A 67 6.34 -5.17 7.09
C SER A 67 6.44 -6.17 5.94
N VAL A 68 7.67 -6.43 5.50
CA VAL A 68 7.97 -7.49 4.53
C VAL A 68 7.50 -8.85 5.06
N ASN A 69 7.75 -9.13 6.35
CA ASN A 69 7.38 -10.39 6.98
C ASN A 69 5.87 -10.62 7.01
N ALA A 70 5.08 -9.57 7.26
CA ALA A 70 3.63 -9.68 7.20
C ALA A 70 3.14 -9.99 5.77
N ALA A 71 3.76 -9.37 4.75
CA ALA A 71 3.42 -9.63 3.36
C ALA A 71 3.74 -11.09 2.97
N MET A 72 4.92 -11.60 3.36
CA MET A 72 5.30 -13.00 3.19
C MET A 72 4.30 -13.94 3.88
N LYS A 73 3.97 -13.68 5.14
CA LYS A 73 3.02 -14.49 5.91
C LYS A 73 1.64 -14.56 5.25
N ILE A 74 1.13 -13.44 4.71
CA ILE A 74 -0.13 -13.42 3.97
C ILE A 74 -0.03 -14.31 2.72
N LYS A 75 1.06 -14.17 1.95
CA LYS A 75 1.29 -14.95 0.73
C LYS A 75 1.37 -16.46 1.02
N ASP A 76 2.08 -16.85 2.08
CA ASP A 76 2.24 -18.25 2.44
C ASP A 76 0.94 -18.83 3.03
N SER A 77 0.20 -18.04 3.80
CA SER A 77 -1.12 -18.46 4.32
C SER A 77 -2.13 -18.66 3.19
N LEU A 78 -2.07 -17.84 2.13
CA LEU A 78 -2.90 -18.02 0.93
C LEU A 78 -2.52 -19.28 0.15
N LYS A 79 -1.23 -19.56 -0.01
CA LYS A 79 -0.74 -20.80 -0.65
C LYS A 79 -1.18 -22.05 0.13
N ALA A 80 -1.25 -21.96 1.45
CA ALA A 80 -1.71 -23.05 2.29
C ALA A 80 -3.24 -23.23 2.24
N LEU A 81 -4.01 -22.14 2.20
CA LEU A 81 -5.48 -22.20 2.26
C LEU A 81 -6.15 -22.49 0.91
N LEU A 82 -5.64 -21.93 -0.19
CA LEU A 82 -6.27 -22.08 -1.51
C LEU A 82 -6.43 -23.52 -2.02
N PRO A 83 -5.49 -24.46 -1.79
CA PRO A 83 -5.64 -25.87 -2.19
C PRO A 83 -6.91 -26.54 -1.62
N GLU A 84 -7.38 -26.09 -0.46
CA GLU A 84 -8.60 -26.62 0.17
C GLU A 84 -9.89 -26.06 -0.46
N LEU A 85 -9.78 -25.01 -1.28
CA LEU A 85 -10.92 -24.26 -1.81
C LEU A 85 -11.06 -24.35 -3.33
N VAL A 86 -9.96 -24.55 -4.06
CA VAL A 86 -9.91 -24.49 -5.53
C VAL A 86 -8.85 -25.42 -6.11
N GLU A 87 -9.12 -26.01 -7.28
CA GLU A 87 -8.18 -26.95 -7.94
C GLU A 87 -7.03 -26.24 -8.67
N ASN A 88 -7.28 -25.10 -9.34
CA ASN A 88 -6.25 -24.38 -10.12
C ASN A 88 -5.62 -23.22 -9.33
N ILE A 89 -4.85 -23.56 -8.29
CA ILE A 89 -4.25 -22.61 -7.34
C ILE A 89 -3.41 -21.54 -8.04
N GLN A 90 -2.60 -21.91 -9.03
CA GLN A 90 -1.68 -20.96 -9.70
C GLN A 90 -2.44 -19.82 -10.39
N LYS A 91 -3.58 -20.13 -11.03
CA LYS A 91 -4.46 -19.12 -11.64
C LYS A 91 -4.97 -18.10 -10.63
N TYR A 92 -5.32 -18.53 -9.42
CA TYR A 92 -5.84 -17.64 -8.37
C TYR A 92 -4.73 -16.87 -7.67
N LEU A 93 -3.58 -17.49 -7.41
CA LEU A 93 -2.41 -16.79 -6.85
C LEU A 93 -1.91 -15.67 -7.77
N ALA A 94 -1.96 -15.85 -9.10
CA ALA A 94 -1.60 -14.81 -10.05
C ALA A 94 -2.53 -13.58 -10.03
N LYS A 95 -3.73 -13.72 -9.45
CA LYS A 95 -4.70 -12.65 -9.22
C LYS A 95 -4.52 -11.93 -7.88
N VAL A 96 -3.59 -12.34 -7.03
CA VAL A 96 -3.30 -11.66 -5.76
C VAL A 96 -1.94 -11.00 -5.83
N ASP A 97 -1.91 -9.73 -5.49
CA ASP A 97 -0.70 -8.96 -5.31
C ASP A 97 -0.56 -8.60 -3.84
N VAL A 98 0.48 -9.13 -3.18
CA VAL A 98 0.75 -8.88 -1.76
C VAL A 98 2.07 -8.12 -1.67
N ALA A 99 2.04 -6.95 -1.05
CA ALA A 99 3.23 -6.11 -0.91
C ALA A 99 3.22 -5.37 0.43
N ASN A 100 4.40 -4.97 0.89
CA ASN A 100 4.45 -3.85 1.83
C ASN A 100 4.31 -2.52 1.05
N TYR A 101 4.13 -1.43 1.78
CA TYR A 101 3.93 -0.12 1.16
C TYR A 101 5.12 0.38 0.33
N HIS A 102 6.35 0.19 0.82
CA HIS A 102 7.55 0.60 0.08
C HIS A 102 7.72 -0.18 -1.23
N ASN A 103 7.54 -1.51 -1.21
CA ASN A 103 7.63 -2.33 -2.41
C ASN A 103 6.51 -1.96 -3.40
N PHE A 104 5.32 -1.64 -2.92
CA PHE A 104 4.24 -1.17 -3.78
C PHE A 104 4.58 0.20 -4.40
N ALA A 105 5.05 1.15 -3.60
CA ALA A 105 5.48 2.47 -4.07
C ALA A 105 6.61 2.37 -5.10
N MET A 106 7.67 1.62 -4.81
CA MET A 106 8.77 1.36 -5.75
C MET A 106 8.27 0.80 -7.06
N ARG A 107 7.33 -0.16 -7.06
CA ARG A 107 6.78 -0.74 -8.29
C ARG A 107 6.01 0.27 -9.13
N ILE A 108 5.32 1.21 -8.51
CA ILE A 108 4.66 2.30 -9.22
C ILE A 108 5.72 3.24 -9.80
N LEU A 109 6.72 3.62 -9.01
CA LEU A 109 7.79 4.54 -9.43
C LEU A 109 8.66 3.96 -10.54
N PHE A 110 9.01 2.67 -10.51
CA PHE A 110 9.72 2.01 -11.61
C PHE A 110 8.97 2.09 -12.94
N LYS A 111 7.63 2.10 -12.89
CA LYS A 111 6.80 2.10 -14.10
C LYS A 111 6.45 3.51 -14.58
N HIS A 112 6.30 4.45 -13.67
CA HIS A 112 5.66 5.73 -13.95
C HIS A 112 6.34 6.93 -13.27
N GLY A 113 7.39 6.70 -12.47
CA GLY A 113 8.11 7.75 -11.75
C GLY A 113 8.72 8.79 -12.70
N TYR A 114 9.07 8.39 -13.92
CA TYR A 114 9.59 9.30 -14.95
C TYR A 114 8.66 10.49 -15.24
N CYS A 115 7.35 10.33 -15.00
CA CYS A 115 6.39 11.41 -15.17
C CYS A 115 6.54 12.52 -14.11
N LEU A 116 7.15 12.24 -12.95
CA LEU A 116 7.48 13.25 -11.96
C LEU A 116 8.85 13.88 -12.23
N ASN A 117 9.82 13.04 -12.57
CA ASN A 117 11.21 13.43 -12.81
C ASN A 117 11.88 12.37 -13.68
N GLY A 118 12.55 12.79 -14.77
CA GLY A 118 13.22 11.89 -15.71
C GLY A 118 14.23 10.95 -15.06
N GLU A 119 14.86 11.36 -13.95
CA GLU A 119 15.84 10.56 -13.22
C GLU A 119 15.26 9.26 -12.65
N PHE A 120 13.94 9.16 -12.45
CA PHE A 120 13.30 7.90 -12.04
C PHE A 120 13.44 6.77 -13.07
N THR A 121 13.83 7.07 -14.32
CA THR A 121 14.23 6.04 -15.28
C THR A 121 15.48 5.25 -14.82
N HIS A 122 16.29 5.85 -13.95
CA HIS A 122 17.48 5.27 -13.32
C HIS A 122 17.23 4.80 -11.88
N LEU A 123 15.97 4.60 -11.47
CA LEU A 123 15.62 4.25 -10.08
C LEU A 123 16.32 2.97 -9.56
N SER A 124 16.74 2.06 -10.43
CA SER A 124 17.53 0.88 -10.04
C SER A 124 18.90 1.22 -9.44
N ASP A 125 19.43 2.39 -9.82
CA ASP A 125 20.78 2.82 -9.50
C ASP A 125 20.78 3.76 -8.28
N PHE A 126 19.58 4.14 -7.80
CA PHE A 126 19.44 5.06 -6.69
C PHE A 126 19.93 4.46 -5.38
N LYS A 127 20.67 5.27 -4.62
CA LYS A 127 21.02 4.94 -3.25
C LYS A 127 19.85 5.28 -2.32
N ILE A 128 19.24 4.23 -1.76
CA ILE A 128 18.19 4.35 -0.75
C ILE A 128 18.84 4.55 0.62
N VAL A 129 18.47 5.62 1.33
CA VAL A 129 19.04 5.96 2.64
C VAL A 129 17.96 6.28 3.68
N ASP A 130 18.32 6.17 4.96
CA ASP A 130 17.51 6.71 6.05
C ASP A 130 17.54 8.24 6.07
N GLU A 131 16.51 8.86 6.64
CA GLU A 131 16.38 10.33 6.70
C GLU A 131 17.46 11.03 7.53
N ASP A 132 18.16 10.30 8.38
CA ASP A 132 19.26 10.77 9.22
C ASP A 132 20.65 10.40 8.65
N SER A 133 20.69 9.82 7.45
CA SER A 133 21.95 9.42 6.83
C SER A 133 22.90 10.61 6.64
N PRO A 134 24.16 10.53 7.11
CA PRO A 134 25.15 11.60 6.91
C PRO A 134 25.41 11.94 5.44
N LEU A 135 25.11 11.01 4.52
CA LEU A 135 25.22 11.23 3.08
C LEU A 135 24.34 12.39 2.60
N LEU A 136 23.18 12.61 3.23
CA LEU A 136 22.27 13.68 2.84
C LEU A 136 22.95 15.05 2.96
N ASN A 137 23.83 15.23 3.94
CA ASN A 137 24.55 16.50 4.17
C ASN A 137 25.46 16.91 3.00
N THR A 138 25.77 16.00 2.06
CA THR A 138 26.49 16.32 0.82
C THR A 138 25.61 17.06 -0.19
N PHE A 139 24.29 16.91 -0.11
CA PHE A 139 23.34 17.40 -1.11
C PHE A 139 22.37 18.46 -0.59
N ILE A 140 22.13 18.50 0.72
CA ILE A 140 21.13 19.36 1.36
C ILE A 140 21.73 20.19 2.49
N THR A 141 21.13 21.35 2.76
CA THR A 141 21.51 22.25 3.85
C THR A 141 20.89 21.82 5.18
N SER A 142 21.32 22.42 6.29
CA SER A 142 20.66 22.24 7.60
C SER A 142 19.18 22.63 7.56
N ALA A 143 18.84 23.74 6.90
CA ALA A 143 17.46 24.20 6.75
C ALA A 143 16.60 23.21 5.93
N ASP A 144 17.17 22.55 4.93
CA ASP A 144 16.49 21.48 4.19
C ASP A 144 16.27 20.26 5.10
N SER A 145 17.27 19.88 5.89
CA SER A 145 17.18 18.77 6.84
C SER A 145 16.06 18.99 7.86
N ASP A 146 15.93 20.20 8.37
CA ASP A 146 14.83 20.58 9.27
C ASP A 146 13.45 20.39 8.60
N LYS A 147 13.31 20.75 7.32
CA LYS A 147 12.08 20.50 6.55
C LYS A 147 11.80 19.02 6.35
N LEU A 148 12.81 18.20 6.04
CA LEU A 148 12.65 16.75 5.93
C LEU A 148 12.19 16.14 7.27
N LYS A 149 12.75 16.63 8.38
CA LYS A 149 12.43 16.18 9.73
C LYS A 149 10.98 16.48 10.13
N LYS A 150 10.39 17.59 9.67
CA LYS A 150 8.97 17.91 9.94
C LYS A 150 8.01 16.80 9.52
N VAL A 151 8.29 16.09 8.43
CA VAL A 151 7.48 14.94 8.00
C VAL A 151 7.57 13.81 9.04
N ASN A 152 8.77 13.50 9.53
CA ASN A 152 8.97 12.46 10.54
C ASN A 152 8.28 12.84 11.86
N ASP A 153 8.39 14.10 12.27
CA ASP A 153 7.79 14.61 13.50
C ASP A 153 6.25 14.59 13.42
N ALA A 154 5.67 15.01 12.29
CA ALA A 154 4.23 14.95 12.05
C ALA A 154 3.70 13.50 12.04
N VAL A 155 4.47 12.56 11.47
CA VAL A 155 4.15 11.13 11.50
C VAL A 155 4.13 10.60 12.94
N LYS A 156 5.17 10.90 13.74
CA LYS A 156 5.26 10.48 15.14
C LYS A 156 4.13 11.07 15.98
N ALA A 157 3.80 12.33 15.75
CA ALA A 157 2.69 13.03 16.41
C ALA A 157 1.32 12.57 15.91
N SER A 158 1.25 11.75 14.85
CA SER A 158 -0.01 11.41 14.16
C SER A 158 -0.82 12.65 13.72
N ASN A 159 -0.13 13.75 13.44
CA ASN A 159 -0.74 15.00 13.02
C ASN A 159 -0.88 15.03 11.49
N LYS A 160 -2.12 14.84 11.02
CA LYS A 160 -2.42 14.81 9.58
C LYS A 160 -2.20 16.17 8.90
N GLU A 161 -2.57 17.26 9.56
CA GLU A 161 -2.55 18.60 8.98
C GLU A 161 -1.12 19.07 8.78
N GLU A 162 -0.29 18.95 9.82
CA GLU A 162 1.15 19.23 9.74
C GLU A 162 1.84 18.35 8.70
N LEU A 163 1.44 17.08 8.63
CA LEU A 163 2.02 16.19 7.65
C LEU A 163 1.73 16.67 6.23
N ILE A 164 0.47 16.96 5.90
CA ILE A 164 0.08 17.44 4.57
C ILE A 164 0.83 18.73 4.23
N ALA A 165 0.94 19.66 5.19
CA ALA A 165 1.66 20.91 5.00
C ALA A 165 3.16 20.70 4.74
N ALA A 166 3.77 19.67 5.33
CA ALA A 166 5.20 19.37 5.17
C ALA A 166 5.54 18.58 3.90
N LEU A 167 4.56 17.93 3.23
CA LEU A 167 4.82 17.07 2.07
C LEU A 167 5.39 17.81 0.87
N ASP A 168 4.95 19.05 0.64
CA ASP A 168 5.37 19.83 -0.53
C ASP A 168 6.80 20.34 -0.38
N ASP A 169 7.15 20.81 0.82
CA ASP A 169 8.52 21.16 1.19
C ASP A 169 9.47 19.96 1.06
N TYR A 170 9.05 18.79 1.56
CA TYR A 170 9.83 17.57 1.45
C TYR A 170 10.05 17.18 -0.02
N TRP A 171 8.98 17.21 -0.81
CA TRP A 171 9.04 16.88 -2.22
C TRP A 171 9.97 17.82 -2.99
N ASP A 172 9.96 19.12 -2.69
CA ASP A 172 10.82 20.08 -3.38
C ASP A 172 12.31 19.76 -3.19
N ILE A 173 12.70 19.48 -1.94
CA ILE A 173 14.07 19.07 -1.58
C ILE A 173 14.41 17.75 -2.27
N LEU A 174 13.53 16.75 -2.15
CA LEU A 174 13.73 15.43 -2.72
C LEU A 174 13.92 15.53 -4.23
N ASN A 175 13.03 16.22 -4.93
CA ASN A 175 12.99 16.29 -6.39
C ASN A 175 14.16 17.09 -6.97
N ARG A 176 14.55 18.20 -6.32
CA ARG A 176 15.57 19.11 -6.85
C ARG A 176 16.99 18.75 -6.43
N LYS A 177 17.17 18.20 -5.22
CA LYS A 177 18.49 18.03 -4.60
C LYS A 177 18.91 16.57 -4.45
N LEU A 178 17.99 15.66 -4.17
CA LEU A 178 18.32 14.26 -3.89
C LEU A 178 18.17 13.37 -5.13
N ILE A 179 17.01 13.42 -5.80
CA ILE A 179 16.70 12.60 -6.98
C ILE A 179 17.66 12.90 -8.14
N THR A 180 18.04 14.17 -8.31
CA THR A 180 19.04 14.63 -9.30
C THR A 180 20.44 14.06 -9.07
N ASN A 181 20.71 13.56 -7.86
CA ASN A 181 21.97 12.91 -7.48
C ASN A 181 21.79 11.40 -7.25
N HIS A 182 20.69 10.81 -7.73
CA HIS A 182 20.35 9.39 -7.56
C HIS A 182 20.32 8.96 -6.09
N VAL A 183 19.84 9.83 -5.21
CA VAL A 183 19.61 9.54 -3.79
C VAL A 183 18.12 9.67 -3.48
N ILE A 184 17.58 8.72 -2.73
CA ILE A 184 16.20 8.76 -2.25
C ILE A 184 16.12 8.24 -0.83
N THR A 185 15.28 8.86 -0.01
CA THR A 185 15.00 8.39 1.34
C THR A 185 13.86 7.37 1.38
N TYR A 186 13.72 6.59 2.44
CA TYR A 186 12.57 5.70 2.60
C TYR A 186 11.22 6.44 2.56
N ASN A 187 11.09 7.57 3.27
CA ASN A 187 9.92 8.43 3.14
C ASN A 187 9.82 9.06 1.74
N GLY A 188 10.95 9.37 1.11
CA GLY A 188 11.00 9.89 -0.26
C GLY A 188 10.35 8.95 -1.27
N ILE A 189 10.50 7.63 -1.12
CA ILE A 189 9.80 6.62 -1.95
C ILE A 189 8.28 6.77 -1.80
N LEU A 190 7.78 6.84 -0.57
CA LEU A 190 6.34 6.96 -0.31
C LEU A 190 5.79 8.30 -0.80
N ILE A 191 6.51 9.40 -0.55
CA ILE A 191 6.11 10.76 -0.95
C ILE A 191 6.12 10.89 -2.47
N SER A 192 7.12 10.33 -3.16
CA SER A 192 7.15 10.29 -4.63
C SER A 192 5.95 9.53 -5.17
N ALA A 193 5.61 8.37 -4.60
CA ALA A 193 4.42 7.63 -5.02
C ALA A 193 3.13 8.43 -4.78
N ILE A 194 3.00 9.13 -3.64
CA ILE A 194 1.85 10.00 -3.36
C ILE A 194 1.75 11.13 -4.38
N LYS A 195 2.87 11.78 -4.71
CA LYS A 195 2.93 12.86 -5.70
C LYS A 195 2.53 12.38 -7.08
N LEU A 196 3.03 11.21 -7.48
CA LEU A 196 2.69 10.58 -8.74
C LEU A 196 1.19 10.26 -8.84
N LEU A 197 0.60 9.76 -7.76
CA LEU A 197 -0.82 9.41 -7.69
C LEU A 197 -1.76 10.64 -7.62
N ARG A 198 -1.23 11.80 -7.23
CA ARG A 198 -1.92 13.10 -7.27
C ARG A 198 -1.97 13.72 -8.65
N GLU A 199 -1.06 13.36 -9.54
CA GLU A 199 -1.01 13.91 -10.89
C GLU A 199 -2.23 13.41 -11.69
N THR A 200 -3.09 14.33 -12.12
CA THR A 200 -4.45 14.02 -12.61
C THR A 200 -4.46 13.11 -13.84
N GLN A 201 -3.51 13.30 -14.75
CA GLN A 201 -3.36 12.48 -15.97
C GLN A 201 -2.93 11.05 -15.65
N ILE A 202 -2.16 10.87 -14.57
CA ILE A 202 -1.58 9.58 -14.18
C ILE A 202 -2.53 8.85 -13.26
N SER A 203 -3.27 9.56 -12.41
CA SER A 203 -4.25 8.98 -11.49
C SER A 203 -5.30 8.20 -12.28
N SER A 204 -5.98 8.82 -13.25
CA SER A 204 -7.00 8.16 -14.07
C SER A 204 -6.48 6.91 -14.80
N PHE A 205 -5.28 6.98 -15.38
CA PHE A 205 -4.62 5.88 -16.07
C PHE A 205 -4.18 4.74 -15.13
N LEU A 206 -3.56 5.08 -13.99
CA LEU A 206 -3.18 4.13 -12.97
C LEU A 206 -4.42 3.48 -12.36
N TRP A 207 -5.53 4.19 -12.21
CA TRP A 207 -6.80 3.65 -11.73
C TRP A 207 -7.41 2.63 -12.69
N ASP A 208 -7.34 2.87 -14.00
CA ASP A 208 -7.79 1.90 -14.99
C ASP A 208 -6.92 0.62 -14.98
N ILE A 209 -5.62 0.75 -14.73
CA ILE A 209 -4.70 -0.40 -14.59
C ILE A 209 -4.79 -1.08 -13.21
N LEU A 210 -5.08 -0.29 -12.17
CA LEU A 210 -5.20 -0.71 -10.77
C LEU A 210 -6.66 -0.95 -10.36
N ASN A 211 -7.58 -1.18 -11.30
CA ASN A 211 -9.01 -1.50 -11.10
C ASN A 211 -9.20 -2.83 -10.33
N ARG A 212 -8.72 -2.84 -9.09
CA ARG A 212 -8.42 -3.95 -8.20
C ARG A 212 -9.32 -3.85 -6.97
N LYS A 213 -9.76 -5.00 -6.44
CA LYS A 213 -10.43 -5.01 -5.13
C LYS A 213 -9.34 -4.83 -4.07
N LEU A 214 -9.30 -3.65 -3.45
CA LEU A 214 -8.29 -3.31 -2.44
C LEU A 214 -8.72 -3.89 -1.09
N ILE A 215 -7.93 -4.81 -0.55
CA ILE A 215 -8.15 -5.38 0.79
C ILE A 215 -6.91 -5.07 1.61
N THR A 216 -6.96 -4.01 2.42
CA THR A 216 -5.82 -3.60 3.26
C THR A 216 -5.95 -4.22 4.64
N ASN A 217 -4.85 -4.81 5.15
CA ASN A 217 -4.75 -5.08 6.59
C ASN A 217 -4.51 -3.73 7.29
N HIS A 218 -5.11 -3.56 8.47
CA HIS A 218 -4.95 -2.42 9.41
C HIS A 218 -6.02 -1.31 9.36
N VAL A 219 -6.90 -1.39 10.35
CA VAL A 219 -7.30 -0.23 11.16
C VAL A 219 -6.31 -0.11 12.33
N ILE A 220 -5.74 1.09 12.45
CA ILE A 220 -4.83 1.60 13.51
C ILE A 220 -3.47 0.90 13.58
N THR A 221 -2.44 1.54 13.00
CA THR A 221 -1.18 1.92 13.68
C THR A 221 -0.26 2.70 12.71
N TYR A 222 0.18 3.88 13.18
CA TYR A 222 1.32 4.72 12.77
C TYR A 222 1.85 4.62 11.33
N ASN A 223 1.30 5.47 10.46
CA ASN A 223 2.04 6.31 9.51
C ASN A 223 1.02 7.19 8.77
N GLY A 224 0.82 8.42 9.23
CA GLY A 224 -0.14 9.38 8.64
C GLY A 224 0.07 9.63 7.14
N ILE A 225 1.29 9.41 6.63
CA ILE A 225 1.66 9.51 5.20
C ILE A 225 0.85 8.55 4.35
N LEU A 226 0.56 7.40 4.91
CA LEU A 226 0.05 6.26 4.20
C LEU A 226 -1.47 6.19 4.22
N ILE A 227 -2.08 6.60 5.34
CA ILE A 227 -3.51 6.91 5.37
C ILE A 227 -3.80 8.05 4.40
N SER A 228 -2.93 9.05 4.32
CA SER A 228 -3.04 10.12 3.31
C SER A 228 -2.86 9.57 1.90
N ALA A 229 -1.86 8.72 1.62
CA ALA A 229 -1.69 8.06 0.32
C ALA A 229 -2.91 7.23 -0.09
N ILE A 230 -3.45 6.42 0.82
CA ILE A 230 -4.63 5.59 0.61
C ILE A 230 -5.89 6.46 0.49
N LYS A 231 -5.98 7.57 1.21
CA LYS A 231 -7.11 8.51 1.12
C LYS A 231 -7.05 9.37 -0.15
N LEU A 232 -5.86 9.72 -0.64
CA LEU A 232 -5.62 10.39 -1.91
C LEU A 232 -5.86 9.50 -3.11
N LEU A 233 -5.48 8.24 -2.98
CA LEU A 233 -5.95 7.19 -3.87
C LEU A 233 -7.49 7.10 -3.86
N ARG A 234 -8.17 7.46 -2.77
CA ARG A 234 -9.64 7.36 -2.66
C ARG A 234 -10.40 8.65 -3.02
N GLU A 235 -9.82 9.83 -2.84
CA GLU A 235 -10.46 11.14 -3.09
C GLU A 235 -10.48 11.50 -4.59
N THR A 236 -9.59 10.92 -5.41
CA THR A 236 -9.60 11.04 -6.88
C THR A 236 -10.82 10.38 -7.55
N GLN A 237 -11.60 9.57 -6.82
CA GLN A 237 -12.94 9.13 -7.26
C GLN A 237 -14.02 10.22 -7.18
N ILE A 238 -13.82 11.29 -6.40
CA ILE A 238 -14.86 12.32 -6.18
C ILE A 238 -14.79 13.41 -7.25
N SER A 239 -13.62 13.67 -7.83
CA SER A 239 -13.46 14.71 -8.88
C SER A 239 -13.62 14.21 -10.32
N SER A 240 -14.03 12.95 -10.52
CA SER A 240 -14.35 12.39 -11.85
C SER A 240 -15.85 12.07 -12.02
N PHE A 241 -16.68 12.46 -11.05
CA PHE A 241 -18.14 12.35 -11.08
C PHE A 241 -18.88 13.65 -10.67
N LEU A 242 -18.17 14.79 -10.75
CA LEU A 242 -18.75 16.13 -10.89
C LEU A 242 -18.10 16.78 -12.11
#